data_AF-A0A6S6XZV0-F1
#
_entry.id   AF-A0A6S6XZV0-F1
#
_cell.length_a   1.000
_cell.length_b   1.000
_cell.length_c   1.000
_cell.angle_alpha   90.00
_cell.angle_beta   90.00
_cell.angle_gamma   90.00
#
_symmetry.space_group_name_H-M   'P 1'
#
loop_
_entity.id
_entity.type
_entity.pdbx_description
1 polymer ?
#
loop_
_entity_poly.entity_id
_entity_poly.type
_entity_poly.pdbx_seq_one_letter_code
_entity_poly.pdbx_strand_id
1 'polypeptide(L)' 'MVKIIVEKKLLEEKLAQVKGGDLVELAFVPSQDNHGDYSPAFLHLAAIHSEGIYEDLESIDEFDFDLCTQESA' A
#
# COMPACT_ATOMS: atom_id res chain seq x y z
N MET A 1 3.85 16.74 -0.99
CA MET A 1 4.32 15.50 -0.35
C MET A 1 3.27 14.45 -0.65
N VAL A 2 3.57 13.47 -1.50
CA VAL A 2 2.64 12.39 -1.82
C VAL A 2 2.65 11.41 -0.65
N LYS A 3 1.49 11.16 -0.06
CA LYS A 3 1.29 10.21 1.03
C LYS A 3 0.17 9.28 0.59
N ILE A 4 0.30 8.00 0.90
CA ILE A 4 -0.78 7.03 0.74
C ILE A 4 -1.27 6.69 2.14
N ILE A 5 -2.57 6.85 2.37
CA ILE A 5 -3.22 6.38 3.60
C ILE A 5 -3.69 4.97 3.31
N VAL A 6 -3.45 4.03 4.22
CA VAL A 6 -3.90 2.64 4.09
C VAL A 6 -4.56 2.21 5.39
N GLU A 7 -5.42 1.20 5.32
CA GLU A 7 -5.99 0.61 6.53
C GLU A 7 -4.90 -0.06 7.35
N LYS A 8 -4.77 0.37 8.62
CA LYS A 8 -3.76 -0.16 9.54
C LYS A 8 -3.85 -1.69 9.66
N LYS A 9 -5.08 -2.23 9.78
CA LYS A 9 -5.31 -3.66 9.97
C LYS A 9 -4.82 -4.47 8.76
N LEU A 10 -5.13 -4.02 7.54
CA LEU A 10 -4.70 -4.69 6.31
C LEU A 10 -3.17 -4.67 6.17
N LEU A 11 -2.54 -3.55 6.54
CA LEU A 11 -1.08 -3.45 6.59
C LEU A 11 -0.48 -4.44 7.61
N GLU A 12 -1.04 -4.52 8.82
CA GLU A 12 -0.59 -5.47 9.84
C GLU A 12 -0.75 -6.93 9.39
N GLU A 13 -1.86 -7.27 8.73
CA GLU A 13 -2.12 -8.62 8.19
C GLU A 13 -1.14 -9.01 7.08
N LYS A 14 -0.75 -8.08 6.19
CA LYS A 14 0.28 -8.33 5.18
C LYS A 14 1.67 -8.47 5.81
N LEU A 15 2.02 -7.58 6.75
CA LEU A 15 3.31 -7.65 7.45
C LEU A 15 3.46 -8.92 8.30
N ALA A 16 2.37 -9.46 8.83
CA ALA A 16 2.38 -10.71 9.60
C ALA A 16 2.75 -11.95 8.76
N GLN A 17 2.68 -11.86 7.42
CA GLN A 17 3.10 -12.93 6.52
C GLN A 17 4.63 -13.01 6.37
N VAL A 18 5.33 -11.94 6.71
CA VAL A 18 6.79 -11.85 6.61
C VAL A 18 7.44 -12.60 7.76
N LYS A 19 8.39 -13.48 7.45
CA LYS A 19 9.09 -14.27 8.46
C LYS A 19 10.09 -13.40 9.22
N GLY A 20 10.32 -13.73 10.49
CA GLY A 20 11.31 -13.06 11.31
C GLY A 20 12.72 -13.19 10.70
N GLY A 21 13.36 -12.06 10.41
CA GLY A 21 14.70 -12.00 9.81
C GLY A 21 14.70 -11.56 8.34
N ASP A 22 13.55 -11.53 7.67
CA ASP A 22 13.41 -11.00 6.32
C ASP A 22 13.24 -9.48 6.33
N LEU A 23 13.61 -8.83 5.22
CA LEU A 23 13.39 -7.40 5.04
C LEU A 23 12.03 -7.17 4.37
N VAL A 24 11.44 -6.01 4.62
CA VAL A 24 10.19 -5.58 3.97
C VAL A 24 10.49 -4.37 3.09
N GLU A 25 10.13 -4.47 1.81
CA GLU A 25 10.08 -3.33 0.90
C GLU A 25 8.68 -2.72 0.91
N LEU A 26 8.63 -1.38 1.01
CA LEU A 26 7.42 -0.58 0.93
C LEU A 26 7.61 0.47 -0.16
N ALA A 27 6.90 0.33 -1.28
CA ALA A 27 7.02 1.24 -2.41
C ALA A 27 5.71 1.99 -2.66
N PHE A 28 5.78 3.32 -2.73
CA PHE A 28 4.65 4.18 -3.05
C PHE A 28 4.48 4.26 -4.57
N VAL A 29 3.39 3.69 -5.09
CA VAL A 29 3.05 3.80 -6.50
C VAL A 29 2.01 4.90 -6.65
N PRO A 30 2.32 6.00 -7.36
CA PRO A 30 1.37 7.09 -7.56
C PRO A 30 0.21 6.64 -8.45
N SER A 31 -0.92 7.33 -8.34
CA SER A 31 -2.03 7.12 -9.25
C SER A 31 -1.60 7.34 -10.70
N GLN A 32 -2.17 6.55 -11.60
CA GLN A 32 -1.89 6.61 -13.03
C GLN A 32 -3.20 6.91 -13.76
N ASP A 33 -3.16 7.90 -14.64
CA ASP A 33 -4.22 8.16 -15.61
C ASP A 33 -3.70 7.76 -16.99
N ASN A 34 -4.15 6.60 -17.47
CA ASN A 34 -3.82 6.12 -18.80
C ASN A 34 -5.02 6.29 -19.73
N HIS A 35 -5.13 7.47 -20.35
CA HIS A 35 -6.11 7.75 -21.39
C HIS A 35 -7.57 7.46 -20.96
N GLY A 36 -7.93 7.79 -19.70
CA GLY A 36 -9.27 7.62 -19.16
C GLY A 36 -9.48 6.37 -18.32
N ASP A 37 -8.45 5.53 -18.16
CA ASP A 37 -8.42 4.50 -17.12
C ASP A 37 -7.63 5.02 -15.92
N TYR A 38 -8.33 5.29 -14.83
CA TYR A 38 -7.76 5.81 -13.59
C TYR A 38 -7.41 4.64 -12.67
N SER A 39 -6.13 4.47 -12.40
CA SER A 39 -5.63 3.58 -11.35
C SER A 39 -5.30 4.42 -10.11
N PRO A 40 -5.89 4.11 -8.93
CA PRO A 40 -5.57 4.82 -7.70
C PRO A 40 -4.11 4.63 -7.30
N ALA A 41 -3.60 5.47 -6.39
CA ALA A 41 -2.30 5.20 -5.81
C ALA A 41 -2.41 3.96 -4.92
N PHE A 42 -1.31 3.21 -4.80
CA PHE A 42 -1.25 2.05 -3.93
C PHE A 42 0.12 1.89 -3.29
N LEU A 43 0.13 1.24 -2.13
CA LEU A 43 1.33 0.80 -1.46
C LEU A 43 1.65 -0.62 -1.93
N HIS A 44 2.78 -0.78 -2.61
CA HIS A 44 3.33 -2.08 -2.96
C HIS A 44 4.15 -2.63 -1.79
N LEU A 45 3.96 -3.91 -1.46
CA LEU A 45 4.64 -4.59 -0.36
C LEU A 45 5.33 -5.85 -0.88
N ALA A 46 6.57 -6.05 -0.45
CA ALA A 46 7.28 -7.28 -0.72
C ALA A 46 8.18 -7.69 0.43
N ALA A 47 8.38 -9.01 0.57
CA ALA A 47 9.40 -9.58 1.43
C ALA A 47 10.67 -9.85 0.64
N ILE A 48 11.81 -9.49 1.22
CA ILE A 48 13.13 -9.84 0.70
C ILE A 48 13.74 -10.82 1.69
N HIS A 49 13.74 -12.10 1.30
CA HIS A 49 14.25 -13.17 2.13
C HIS A 49 15.78 -13.15 2.16
N SER A 50 16.35 -13.68 3.25
CA SER A 50 17.81 -13.79 3.42
C SER A 50 18.54 -14.54 2.28
N GLU A 51 17.83 -15.41 1.56
CA GLU A 51 18.35 -16.14 0.39
C GLU A 51 18.32 -15.33 -0.91
N GLY A 52 17.93 -14.05 -0.86
CA GLY A 52 17.80 -13.16 -2.01
C GLY A 52 16.51 -13.38 -2.81
N ILE A 53 15.56 -14.13 -2.27
CA ILE A 53 14.26 -14.36 -2.89
C ILE A 53 13.38 -13.13 -2.63
N TYR A 54 12.75 -12.63 -3.69
CA TYR A 54 11.77 -11.56 -3.64
C TYR A 54 10.36 -12.17 -3.70
N GLU A 55 9.55 -11.92 -2.68
CA GLU A 55 8.17 -12.38 -2.59
C GLU A 55 7.23 -11.17 -2.60
N ASP A 56 6.30 -11.16 -3.55
CA ASP A 56 5.24 -10.15 -3.63
C ASP A 56 4.14 -10.45 -2.61
N LEU A 57 3.85 -9.48 -1.73
CA LEU A 57 2.83 -9.60 -0.67
C LEU A 57 1.49 -8.97 -1.09
N GLU A 58 1.36 -8.67 -2.38
CA GLU A 58 0.30 -7.89 -3.02
C GLU A 58 0.19 -6.45 -2.48
N SER A 59 -0.39 -5.59 -3.32
CA SER A 59 -0.56 -4.17 -3.02
C SER A 59 -1.73 -3.88 -2.07
N ILE A 60 -1.67 -2.73 -1.42
CA ILE A 60 -2.79 -2.12 -0.70
C ILE A 60 -3.15 -0.81 -1.40
N ASP A 61 -4.36 -0.71 -1.93
CA ASP A 61 -4.87 0.53 -2.51
C ASP A 61 -4.94 1.64 -1.47
N GLU A 62 -4.85 2.90 -1.94
CA GLU A 62 -5.08 4.02 -1.04
C GLU A 62 -6.49 3.95 -0.45
N PHE A 63 -6.57 4.21 0.85
CA PHE A 63 -7.81 4.45 1.52
C PHE A 63 -8.31 5.83 1.12
N ASP A 64 -9.30 5.86 0.23
CA ASP A 64 -9.98 7.10 -0.15
C ASP A 64 -10.85 7.57 1.02
N PHE A 65 -10.39 8.61 1.69
CA PHE A 65 -11.19 9.30 2.68
C PHE A 65 -12.16 10.18 1.91
N ASP A 66 -13.38 9.69 1.64
CA ASP A 66 -14.50 10.55 1.27
C ASP A 66 -14.72 11.54 2.43
N LEU A 67 -14.02 12.67 2.40
CA LEU A 67 -14.12 13.76 3.39
C LEU A 67 -15.45 14.53 3.25
N CYS A 68 -16.45 13.94 2.59
CA CYS A 68 -17.78 14.49 2.52
C CYS A 68 -18.52 14.19 3.83
N THR A 69 -18.23 14.96 4.88
CA THR A 69 -19.03 15.34 6.09
C THR A 69 -18.00 15.77 7.15
N GLN A 70 -17.76 17.04 7.45
CA GLN A 70 -18.71 18.00 8.01
C GLN A 70 -18.31 19.44 7.61
N GLU A 71 -19.04 20.07 6.68
CA GLU A 71 -19.28 21.50 6.83
C GLU A 71 -20.14 21.66 8.08
N SER A 72 -19.59 22.37 9.07
CA SER A 72 -20.27 22.66 10.33
C SER A 72 -21.52 23.49 10.05
N ALA A 73 -22.69 22.97 10.45
CA ALA A 73 -23.93 23.74 10.58
C ALA A 73 -23.93 24.54 11.89
#